data_AF-A0A662J0V7-F1
#
_entry.id   AF-A0A662J0V7-F1
#
_cell.length_a   1.000
_cell.length_b   1.000
_cell.length_c   1.000
_cell.angle_alpha   90.00
_cell.angle_beta   90.00
_cell.angle_gamma   90.00
#
_symmetry.space_group_name_H-M   'P 1'
#
loop_
_entity.id
_entity.type
_entity.pdbx_description
1 polymer ?
#
loop_
_entity_poly.entity_id
_entity_poly.type
_entity_poly.pdbx_seq_one_letter_code
_entity_poly.pdbx_strand_id
1 'polypeptide(L)'
;FLGHSYIGEWVNLAAGTTNSDLKNTYGTVKVKEGGRPVDTGLLKLGCFIADHVKTSIGTYIYTGVKVGVGSHIHGFITQDVPSFTIWALSLGKRPVELRLQSAVETARRMCSRRGVVFGEEEAKVLEEVFKATEREREEVGVVKGEFKP
;
A
#
# COMPACT_ATOMS: atom_id res chain seq x y z
N PHE A 1 -0.31 7.40 17.78
CA PHE A 1 0.87 6.53 17.55
C PHE A 1 0.44 5.41 16.62
N LEU A 2 1.12 5.23 15.48
CA LEU A 2 0.81 4.23 14.46
C LEU A 2 1.81 3.06 14.53
N GLY A 3 2.32 2.72 15.71
CA GLY A 3 3.42 1.76 15.83
C GLY A 3 4.75 2.26 15.26
N HIS A 4 5.73 1.38 15.20
CA HIS A 4 7.05 1.58 14.60
C HIS A 4 6.93 1.39 13.08
N SER A 5 6.08 2.22 12.46
CA SER A 5 5.72 2.14 11.04
C SER A 5 6.48 3.17 10.21
N TYR A 6 6.69 2.84 8.93
CA TYR A 6 7.22 3.77 7.92
C TYR A 6 6.08 4.23 7.02
N ILE A 7 5.92 5.55 6.86
CA ILE A 7 4.85 6.15 6.08
C ILE A 7 5.46 7.11 5.05
N GLY A 8 5.14 6.87 3.79
CA GLY A 8 5.55 7.68 2.66
C GLY A 8 4.78 8.99 2.54
N GLU A 9 5.07 9.71 1.47
CA GLU A 9 4.46 10.99 1.16
C GLU A 9 3.06 10.83 0.58
N TRP A 10 2.22 11.85 0.79
CA TRP A 10 0.86 11.91 0.22
C TRP A 10 -0.01 10.68 0.52
N VAL A 11 0.22 10.01 1.65
CA VAL A 11 -0.62 8.92 2.15
C VAL A 11 -1.92 9.49 2.73
N ASN A 12 -3.05 8.86 2.40
CA ASN A 12 -4.34 9.12 3.03
C ASN A 12 -4.69 7.99 4.02
N LEU A 13 -4.67 8.31 5.32
CA LEU A 13 -5.15 7.42 6.37
C LEU A 13 -6.59 7.78 6.72
N ALA A 14 -7.56 7.02 6.21
CA ALA A 14 -8.97 7.23 6.55
C ALA A 14 -9.27 6.90 8.02
N ALA A 15 -10.41 7.41 8.50
CA ALA A 15 -10.84 7.23 9.88
C ALA A 15 -10.85 5.76 10.31
N GLY A 16 -10.31 5.49 11.50
CA GLY A 16 -10.21 4.13 12.03
C GLY A 16 -9.15 3.25 11.37
N THR A 17 -8.26 3.81 10.54
CA THR A 17 -7.08 3.07 10.07
C THR A 17 -6.15 2.79 11.24
N THR A 18 -5.78 1.53 11.43
CA THR A 18 -4.85 1.09 12.48
C THR A 18 -3.94 -0.03 11.98
N ASN A 19 -2.85 -0.30 12.72
CA ASN A 19 -1.98 -1.43 12.46
C ASN A 19 -1.54 -2.13 13.75
N SER A 20 -1.03 -3.34 13.59
CA SER A 20 -0.34 -4.09 14.64
C SER A 20 1.16 -3.79 14.65
N ASP A 21 1.70 -3.51 15.84
CA ASP A 21 3.12 -3.21 16.06
C ASP A 21 3.91 -4.42 16.60
N LEU A 22 3.19 -5.43 17.11
CA LEU A 22 3.73 -6.64 17.75
C LEU A 22 3.09 -7.87 17.11
N LYS A 23 3.79 -9.00 17.12
CA LYS A 23 3.17 -10.30 16.88
C LYS A 23 2.43 -10.77 18.13
N ASN A 24 1.31 -11.46 17.96
CA ASN A 24 0.57 -12.08 19.07
C ASN A 24 1.40 -13.16 19.80
N THR A 25 2.41 -13.72 19.14
CA THR A 25 3.36 -14.66 19.75
C THR A 25 4.45 -13.98 20.58
N TYR A 26 4.53 -12.64 20.58
CA TYR A 26 5.59 -11.84 21.19
C TYR A 26 7.01 -12.18 20.69
N GLY A 27 7.14 -12.92 19.59
CA GLY A 27 8.42 -13.18 18.91
C GLY A 27 8.80 -12.07 17.92
N THR A 28 9.99 -12.17 17.34
CA THR A 28 10.51 -11.20 16.37
C THR A 28 9.68 -11.15 15.10
N VAL A 29 9.54 -9.95 14.51
CA VAL A 29 8.77 -9.72 13.29
C VAL A 29 9.53 -10.26 12.08
N LYS A 30 8.80 -10.87 11.13
CA LYS A 30 9.36 -11.35 9.86
C LYS A 30 8.71 -10.57 8.74
N VAL A 31 9.52 -10.10 7.80
CA VAL A 31 9.07 -9.37 6.60
C VAL A 31 9.48 -10.15 5.36
N LYS A 32 8.90 -9.86 4.19
CA LYS A 32 9.36 -10.46 2.94
C LYS A 32 10.41 -9.56 2.26
N GLU A 33 11.49 -10.15 1.80
CA GLU A 33 12.51 -9.51 0.95
C GLU A 33 12.84 -10.45 -0.21
N GLY A 34 12.72 -9.98 -1.45
CA GLY A 34 12.90 -10.82 -2.64
C GLY A 34 12.01 -12.08 -2.66
N GLY A 35 10.78 -11.97 -2.14
CA GLY A 35 9.84 -13.09 -2.00
C GLY A 35 10.12 -14.06 -0.84
N ARG A 36 11.20 -13.86 -0.08
CA ARG A 36 11.60 -14.76 1.03
C ARG A 36 11.33 -14.11 2.38
N PRO A 37 10.88 -14.87 3.40
CA PRO A 37 10.74 -14.34 4.74
C PRO A 37 12.11 -14.11 5.37
N VAL A 38 12.36 -12.89 5.83
CA VAL A 38 13.55 -12.47 6.57
C VAL A 38 13.14 -12.07 7.98
N ASP A 39 13.87 -12.55 8.98
CA ASP A 39 13.69 -12.15 10.37
C ASP A 39 14.36 -10.80 10.61
N THR A 40 13.62 -9.84 11.14
CA THR A 40 14.14 -8.50 11.39
C THR A 40 14.90 -8.40 12.72
N GLY A 41 14.75 -9.40 13.61
CA GLY A 41 15.27 -9.35 14.97
C GLY A 41 14.52 -8.36 15.89
N LEU A 42 13.52 -7.63 15.36
CA LEU A 42 12.77 -6.62 16.10
C LEU A 42 11.52 -7.23 16.71
N LEU A 43 11.26 -6.95 17.99
CA LEU A 43 9.98 -7.27 18.62
C LEU A 43 8.87 -6.34 18.11
N LYS A 44 9.17 -5.05 17.96
CA LYS A 44 8.23 -4.03 17.51
C LYS A 44 8.56 -3.56 16.10
N LEU A 45 7.64 -3.76 15.17
CA LEU A 45 7.74 -3.29 13.80
C LEU A 45 6.34 -3.17 13.21
N GLY A 46 5.90 -1.95 12.95
CA GLY A 46 4.59 -1.67 12.36
C GLY A 46 4.54 -1.99 10.87
N CYS A 47 3.67 -1.29 10.14
CA CYS A 47 3.55 -1.45 8.69
C CYS A 47 4.50 -0.53 7.92
N PHE A 48 4.67 -0.84 6.63
CA PHE A 48 5.35 0.03 5.67
C PHE A 48 4.31 0.48 4.65
N ILE A 49 4.02 1.78 4.60
CA ILE A 49 3.04 2.36 3.68
C ILE A 49 3.79 3.28 2.73
N ALA A 50 3.86 2.91 1.45
CA ALA A 50 4.54 3.70 0.44
C ALA A 50 3.74 4.94 0.01
N ASP A 51 4.33 5.76 -0.85
CA ASP A 51 3.76 7.03 -1.28
C ASP A 51 2.39 6.86 -1.97
N HIS A 52 1.54 7.87 -1.83
CA HIS A 52 0.21 7.96 -2.46
C HIS A 52 -0.78 6.84 -2.11
N VAL A 53 -0.48 5.98 -1.13
CA VAL A 53 -1.40 4.95 -0.64
C VAL A 53 -2.64 5.58 -0.01
N LYS A 54 -3.78 4.92 -0.16
CA LYS A 54 -5.05 5.33 0.43
C LYS A 54 -5.68 4.18 1.17
N THR A 55 -5.94 4.39 2.45
CA THR A 55 -6.72 3.45 3.24
C THR A 55 -8.18 3.83 3.23
N SER A 56 -9.05 2.84 3.29
CA SER A 56 -10.48 3.05 3.54
C SER A 56 -10.79 3.11 5.03
N ILE A 57 -11.98 3.59 5.37
CA ILE A 57 -12.46 3.63 6.75
C ILE A 57 -12.39 2.22 7.36
N GLY A 58 -11.85 2.13 8.58
CA GLY A 58 -11.71 0.84 9.28
C GLY A 58 -10.76 -0.14 8.59
N THR A 59 -9.65 0.35 8.04
CA THR A 59 -8.59 -0.52 7.50
C THR A 59 -7.65 -0.98 8.64
N TYR A 60 -7.41 -2.29 8.72
CA TYR A 60 -6.58 -2.92 9.76
C TYR A 60 -5.36 -3.59 9.13
N ILE A 61 -4.15 -3.12 9.41
CA ILE A 61 -2.92 -3.58 8.76
C ILE A 61 -2.10 -4.45 9.71
N TYR A 62 -1.68 -5.64 9.27
CA TYR A 62 -0.91 -6.55 10.12
C TYR A 62 0.56 -6.13 10.24
N THR A 63 1.22 -6.60 11.30
CA THR A 63 2.61 -6.32 11.66
C THR A 63 3.56 -6.62 10.51
N GLY A 64 4.41 -5.66 10.14
CA GLY A 64 5.43 -5.81 9.09
C GLY A 64 4.90 -5.86 7.64
N VAL A 65 3.59 -5.68 7.42
CA VAL A 65 3.02 -5.66 6.06
C VAL A 65 3.49 -4.44 5.29
N LYS A 66 3.86 -4.64 4.03
CA LYS A 66 4.21 -3.59 3.08
C LYS A 66 3.05 -3.29 2.13
N VAL A 67 2.76 -2.01 1.93
CA VAL A 67 1.73 -1.53 1.00
C VAL A 67 2.39 -0.66 -0.06
N GLY A 68 2.35 -1.11 -1.31
CA GLY A 68 3.02 -0.49 -2.45
C GLY A 68 2.41 0.84 -2.91
N VAL A 69 3.16 1.56 -3.73
CA VAL A 69 2.89 2.94 -4.16
C VAL A 69 1.51 3.07 -4.80
N GLY A 70 0.77 4.11 -4.43
CA GLY A 70 -0.51 4.46 -5.06
C GLY A 70 -1.66 3.48 -4.77
N SER A 71 -1.45 2.42 -4.00
CA SER A 71 -2.46 1.38 -3.75
C SER A 71 -3.63 1.87 -2.88
N HIS A 72 -4.81 1.31 -3.13
CA HIS A 72 -6.02 1.56 -2.35
C HIS A 72 -6.35 0.30 -1.55
N ILE A 73 -6.39 0.40 -0.22
CA ILE A 73 -6.53 -0.77 0.65
C ILE A 73 -7.82 -0.71 1.48
N HIS A 74 -8.49 -1.86 1.61
CA HIS A 74 -9.80 -2.01 2.24
C HIS A 74 -9.81 -3.22 3.18
N GLY A 75 -10.35 -3.06 4.39
CA GLY A 75 -10.54 -4.15 5.35
C GLY A 75 -9.24 -4.58 6.03
N PHE A 76 -9.05 -5.89 6.18
CA PHE A 76 -7.87 -6.48 6.83
C PHE A 76 -6.76 -6.73 5.80
N ILE A 77 -5.60 -6.14 6.03
CA ILE A 77 -4.43 -6.28 5.18
C ILE A 77 -3.45 -7.20 5.88
N THR A 78 -3.48 -8.47 5.48
CA THR A 78 -2.76 -9.58 6.12
C THR A 78 -1.49 -9.98 5.38
N GLN A 79 -1.26 -9.42 4.20
CA GLN A 79 -0.12 -9.73 3.33
C GLN A 79 0.31 -8.48 2.56
N ASP A 80 1.53 -8.51 2.03
CA ASP A 80 2.07 -7.43 1.21
C ASP A 80 1.16 -7.14 0.01
N VAL A 81 0.96 -5.85 -0.25
CA VAL A 81 0.11 -5.33 -1.33
C VAL A 81 1.03 -4.73 -2.40
N PRO A 82 1.00 -5.21 -3.66
CA PRO A 82 1.77 -4.64 -4.75
C PRO A 82 1.40 -3.17 -5.00
N SER A 83 2.31 -2.43 -5.64
CA SER A 83 2.03 -1.06 -6.07
C SER A 83 0.89 -1.01 -7.08
N PHE A 84 0.15 0.10 -7.09
CA PHE A 84 -0.97 0.40 -7.99
C PHE A 84 -2.07 -0.66 -7.99
N THR A 85 -2.46 -1.12 -6.81
CA THR A 85 -3.48 -2.16 -6.64
C THR A 85 -4.63 -1.67 -5.75
N ILE A 86 -5.86 -1.96 -6.14
CA ILE A 86 -7.03 -1.94 -5.26
C ILE A 86 -7.10 -3.29 -4.54
N TRP A 87 -6.84 -3.28 -3.25
CA TRP A 87 -6.76 -4.46 -2.40
C TRP A 87 -7.95 -4.52 -1.43
N ALA A 88 -8.87 -5.44 -1.71
CA ALA A 88 -10.05 -5.68 -0.87
C ALA A 88 -10.26 -7.19 -0.62
N LEU A 89 -9.15 -7.93 -0.47
CA LEU A 89 -9.17 -9.39 -0.39
C LEU A 89 -9.98 -9.90 0.81
N SER A 90 -9.85 -9.27 1.98
CA SER A 90 -10.63 -9.65 3.17
C SER A 90 -12.14 -9.41 3.03
N LEU A 91 -12.55 -8.63 2.02
CA LEU A 91 -13.95 -8.37 1.70
C LEU A 91 -14.47 -9.30 0.59
N GLY A 92 -13.72 -10.35 0.24
CA GLY A 92 -14.10 -11.33 -0.78
C GLY A 92 -13.92 -10.84 -2.21
N LYS A 93 -13.20 -9.73 -2.44
CA LYS A 93 -12.94 -9.18 -3.77
C LYS A 93 -11.54 -9.62 -4.24
N ARG A 94 -11.41 -9.84 -5.55
CA ARG A 94 -10.08 -10.06 -6.15
C ARG A 94 -9.30 -8.74 -6.19
N PRO A 95 -7.97 -8.75 -5.98
CA PRO A 95 -7.14 -7.56 -6.19
C PRO A 95 -7.23 -7.07 -7.64
N VAL A 96 -7.36 -5.76 -7.85
CA VAL A 96 -7.51 -5.15 -9.18
C VAL A 96 -6.42 -4.11 -9.43
N GLU A 97 -5.84 -4.11 -10.62
CA GLU A 97 -4.83 -3.12 -11.01
C GLU A 97 -5.48 -1.73 -11.20
N LEU A 98 -4.87 -0.70 -10.62
CA LEU A 98 -5.27 0.69 -10.86
C LEU A 98 -4.84 1.12 -12.27
N ARG A 99 -5.72 1.86 -12.95
CA ARG A 99 -5.34 2.54 -14.19
C ARG A 99 -4.30 3.62 -13.85
N LEU A 100 -3.12 3.55 -14.46
CA LEU A 100 -2.01 4.48 -14.23
C LEU A 100 -2.43 5.95 -14.36
N GLN A 101 -3.15 6.31 -15.43
CA GLN A 101 -3.68 7.66 -15.63
C GLN A 101 -4.57 8.13 -14.46
N SER A 102 -5.39 7.22 -13.90
CA SER A 102 -6.21 7.53 -12.74
C SER A 102 -5.37 7.75 -11.48
N ALA A 103 -4.28 7.01 -11.31
CA ALA A 103 -3.37 7.18 -10.18
C ALA A 103 -2.64 8.54 -10.24
N VAL A 104 -2.11 8.91 -11.41
CA VAL A 104 -1.46 10.22 -11.65
C VAL A 104 -2.44 11.37 -11.42
N GLU A 105 -3.65 11.30 -12.00
CA GLU A 105 -4.67 12.34 -11.81
C GLU A 105 -5.08 12.48 -10.35
N THR A 106 -5.15 11.36 -9.62
CA THR A 106 -5.43 11.39 -8.18
C THR A 106 -4.28 12.04 -7.40
N ALA A 107 -3.02 11.76 -7.74
CA ALA A 107 -1.85 12.38 -7.14
C ALA A 107 -1.83 13.91 -7.36
N ARG A 108 -2.11 14.35 -8.59
CA ARG A 108 -2.26 15.78 -8.94
C ARG A 108 -3.30 16.48 -8.07
N ARG A 109 -4.49 15.88 -7.93
CA ARG A 109 -5.57 16.41 -7.08
C ARG A 109 -5.22 16.44 -5.59
N MET A 110 -4.46 15.46 -5.09
CA MET A 110 -4.02 15.45 -3.69
C MET A 110 -3.02 16.58 -3.41
N CYS A 111 -2.06 16.78 -4.31
CA CYS A 111 -1.04 17.82 -4.16
C CYS A 111 -1.65 19.22 -4.24
N SER A 112 -2.54 19.46 -5.21
CA SER A 112 -3.17 20.77 -5.41
C SER A 112 -4.00 21.23 -4.22
N ARG A 113 -4.63 20.31 -3.46
CA ARG A 113 -5.34 20.62 -2.21
C ARG A 113 -4.46 21.25 -1.14
N ARG A 114 -3.14 21.07 -1.21
CA ARG A 114 -2.16 21.69 -0.31
C ARG A 114 -1.36 22.80 -0.99
N GLY A 115 -1.79 23.26 -2.16
CA GLY A 115 -1.07 24.26 -2.94
C GLY A 115 0.25 23.76 -3.53
N VAL A 116 0.48 22.44 -3.57
CA VAL A 116 1.67 21.84 -4.17
C VAL A 116 1.37 21.48 -5.62
N VAL A 117 2.26 21.90 -6.52
CA VAL A 117 2.19 21.54 -7.94
C VAL A 117 2.77 20.14 -8.09
N PHE A 118 1.99 19.24 -8.69
CA PHE A 118 2.48 17.93 -9.11
C PHE A 118 2.81 18.01 -10.59
N GLY A 119 4.11 18.05 -10.91
CA GLY A 119 4.63 18.25 -12.25
C GLY A 119 4.71 16.97 -13.08
N GLU A 120 5.28 17.12 -14.26
CA GLU A 120 5.48 16.02 -15.21
C GLU A 120 6.63 15.09 -14.78
N GLU A 121 7.58 15.58 -13.99
CA GLU A 121 8.66 14.74 -13.45
C GLU A 121 8.13 13.74 -12.43
N GLU A 122 7.27 14.17 -11.51
CA GLU A 122 6.62 13.30 -10.54
C GLU A 122 5.66 12.31 -11.24
N ALA A 123 4.95 12.78 -12.28
CA ALA A 123 4.14 11.89 -13.11
C ALA A 123 5.01 10.79 -13.73
N LYS A 124 6.16 11.15 -14.33
CA LYS A 124 7.10 10.21 -14.92
C LYS A 124 7.65 9.22 -13.90
N VAL A 125 7.93 9.65 -12.66
CA VAL A 125 8.32 8.73 -11.58
C VAL A 125 7.23 7.70 -11.31
N LEU A 126 5.96 8.11 -11.17
CA LEU A 126 4.86 7.15 -10.99
C LEU A 126 4.73 6.19 -12.19
N GLU A 127 4.92 6.66 -13.41
CA GLU A 127 4.89 5.81 -14.60
C GLU A 127 6.02 4.76 -14.61
N GLU A 128 7.24 5.15 -14.24
CA GLU A 128 8.38 4.22 -14.16
C GLU A 128 8.20 3.20 -13.03
N VAL A 129 7.71 3.62 -11.85
CA VAL A 129 7.40 2.68 -10.75
C VAL A 129 6.28 1.74 -11.17
N PHE A 130 5.26 2.21 -11.90
CA PHE A 130 4.17 1.37 -12.38
C PHE A 130 4.65 0.24 -13.28
N LYS A 131 5.57 0.53 -14.20
CA LYS A 131 6.21 -0.45 -15.09
C LYS A 131 7.13 -1.39 -14.30
N ALA A 132 8.00 -0.84 -13.45
CA ALA A 132 8.99 -1.61 -12.70
C ALA A 132 8.35 -2.63 -11.74
N THR A 133 7.13 -2.35 -11.26
CA THR A 133 6.39 -3.21 -10.31
C THR A 133 5.35 -4.12 -10.97
N GLU A 134 5.28 -4.18 -12.31
CA GLU A 134 4.28 -5.00 -13.01
C GLU A 134 4.35 -6.48 -12.61
N ARG A 135 5.56 -7.03 -12.52
CA ARG A 135 5.78 -8.42 -12.13
C ARG A 135 5.21 -8.76 -10.75
N GLU A 136 5.30 -7.83 -9.79
CA GLU A 136 4.75 -8.06 -8.44
C GLU A 136 3.23 -8.22 -8.48
N ARG A 137 2.55 -7.45 -9.35
CA ARG A 137 1.10 -7.57 -9.56
C ARG A 137 0.72 -8.90 -10.20
N GLU A 138 1.49 -9.35 -11.19
CA GLU A 138 1.28 -10.64 -11.86
C GLU A 138 1.44 -11.82 -10.89
N GLU A 139 2.51 -11.83 -10.08
CA GLU A 139 2.85 -12.94 -9.18
C GLU A 139 1.78 -13.21 -8.11
N VAL A 140 1.05 -12.18 -7.66
CA VAL A 140 -0.05 -12.34 -6.68
C VAL A 140 -1.44 -12.34 -7.32
N GLY A 141 -1.52 -12.41 -8.65
CA GLY A 141 -2.78 -12.57 -9.39
C GLY A 141 -3.68 -11.33 -9.38
N VAL A 142 -3.09 -10.12 -9.38
CA VAL A 142 -3.86 -8.89 -9.58
C VAL A 142 -4.49 -8.91 -10.97
N VAL A 143 -5.81 -8.71 -11.05
CA VAL A 143 -6.52 -8.72 -12.33
C VAL A 143 -6.57 -7.33 -12.96
N LYS A 144 -6.42 -7.26 -14.28
CA LYS A 144 -6.68 -6.04 -15.06
C LYS A 144 -8.19 -5.93 -15.30
N GLY A 145 -8.81 -4.82 -14.92
CA GLY A 145 -10.25 -4.63 -15.07
C GLY A 145 -10.82 -3.50 -14.22
N GLU A 146 -12.15 -3.42 -14.12
CA GLU A 146 -12.82 -2.47 -13.24
C GLU A 146 -13.09 -3.08 -11.87
N PHE A 147 -12.75 -2.34 -10.82
CA PHE A 147 -13.13 -2.69 -9.46
C PHE A 147 -14.62 -2.40 -9.27
N LYS A 148 -15.38 -3.43 -8.90
CA LYS A 148 -16.81 -3.32 -8.57
C LYS A 148 -16.97 -3.32 -7.04
N PRO A 149 -17.41 -2.19 -6.44
CA PRO A 149 -17.65 -2.07 -5.00
C PRO A 149 -18.49 -3.22 -4.43
#